data_AF-A0A5R9RPX9-F1
#
_entry.id   AF-A0A5R9RPX9-F1
#
_cell.length_a   1.000
_cell.length_b   1.000
_cell.length_c   1.000
_cell.angle_alpha   90.00
_cell.angle_beta   90.00
_cell.angle_gamma   90.00
#
_symmetry.space_group_name_H-M   'P 1'
#
loop_
_entity.id
_entity.type
_entity.pdbx_description
1 polymer ?
#
loop_
_entity_poly.entity_id
_entity_poly.type
_entity_poly.pdbx_seq_one_letter_code
_entity_poly.pdbx_strand_id
1 'polypeptide(L)'
;MDKARKQRLLGVGALVVLFGAYVAWTERPQIVLHYEGVGGPAVSYSFKENGEESLAGEIKPGEARAFPLRLLRSGEYRVAFQFHQGAERYSTFSTRPGYSKMDLFIGPNLEVSTQPRPEGLLQGQ
;
A
#
# COMPACT_ATOMS: atom_id res chain seq x y z
N MET A 1 14.32 -46.45 13.53
CA MET A 1 14.33 -45.15 12.83
C MET A 1 14.98 -44.12 13.75
N ASP A 2 16.21 -43.69 13.44
CA ASP A 2 17.07 -42.94 14.37
C ASP A 2 16.45 -41.63 14.88
N LYS A 3 16.58 -41.39 16.20
CA LYS A 3 16.17 -40.13 16.84
C LYS A 3 16.79 -38.92 16.15
N ALA A 4 18.05 -39.04 15.73
CA ALA A 4 18.76 -38.01 14.96
C ALA A 4 18.10 -37.73 13.59
N ARG A 5 17.57 -38.74 12.91
CA ARG A 5 16.88 -38.57 11.62
C ARG A 5 15.53 -37.86 11.82
N LYS A 6 14.79 -38.19 12.88
CA LYS A 6 13.53 -37.50 13.23
C LYS A 6 13.76 -36.03 13.60
N GLN A 7 14.79 -35.73 14.37
CA GLN A 7 15.11 -34.35 14.78
C GLN A 7 15.55 -33.49 13.58
N ARG A 8 16.33 -34.06 12.64
CA ARG A 8 16.67 -33.38 11.38
C ARG A 8 15.44 -33.10 10.53
N LEU A 9 14.54 -34.07 10.37
CA LEU A 9 13.30 -33.89 9.62
C LEU A 9 12.37 -32.84 10.26
N LEU A 10 12.25 -32.82 11.59
CA LEU A 10 11.51 -31.79 12.31
C LEU A 10 12.14 -30.39 12.14
N GLY A 11 13.48 -30.30 12.21
CA GLY A 11 14.19 -29.05 11.97
C GLY A 11 13.99 -28.51 10.56
N VAL A 12 14.07 -29.37 9.54
CA VAL A 12 13.77 -29.00 8.14
C VAL A 12 12.32 -28.57 8.00
N GLY A 13 11.37 -29.31 8.60
CA GLY A 13 9.95 -28.95 8.59
C GLY A 13 9.69 -27.57 9.21
N ALA A 14 10.27 -27.30 10.38
CA ALA A 14 10.17 -26.00 11.03
C ALA A 14 10.76 -24.87 10.17
N LEU A 15 11.90 -25.11 9.52
CA LEU A 15 12.53 -24.14 8.63
C LEU A 15 11.63 -23.82 7.42
N VAL A 16 11.01 -24.84 6.82
CA VAL A 16 10.07 -24.66 5.70
C VAL A 16 8.85 -23.85 6.13
N VAL A 17 8.29 -24.11 7.32
CA VAL A 17 7.16 -23.33 7.84
C VAL A 17 7.56 -21.87 8.10
N LEU A 18 8.71 -21.63 8.73
CA LEU A 18 9.21 -20.28 8.98
C LEU A 18 9.48 -19.54 7.67
N PHE A 19 10.07 -20.21 6.69
CA PHE A 19 10.30 -19.64 5.36
C PHE A 19 8.98 -19.31 4.66
N GLY A 20 8.00 -20.22 4.68
CA GLY A 20 6.68 -19.99 4.11
C GLY A 20 5.95 -18.81 4.79
N ALA A 21 6.04 -18.70 6.11
CA ALA A 21 5.49 -17.57 6.86
C ALA A 21 6.19 -16.25 6.51
N TYR A 22 7.51 -16.27 6.33
CA TYR A 22 8.30 -15.11 5.93
C TYR A 22 7.95 -14.62 4.51
N VAL A 23 7.83 -15.54 3.54
CA VAL A 23 7.39 -15.21 2.18
C VAL A 23 5.97 -14.62 2.21
N ALA A 24 5.03 -15.27 2.92
CA ALA A 24 3.67 -14.76 3.07
C ALA A 24 3.58 -13.40 3.77
N TRP A 25 4.58 -13.03 4.58
CA TRP A 25 4.68 -11.70 5.19
C TRP A 25 5.24 -10.65 4.24
N THR A 26 6.27 -10.99 3.46
CA THR A 26 7.00 -10.06 2.58
C THR A 26 6.29 -9.77 1.26
N GLU A 27 5.52 -10.74 0.77
CA GLU A 27 4.70 -10.62 -0.44
C GLU A 27 3.29 -10.13 -0.16
N ARG A 28 3.04 -9.57 1.04
CA ARG A 28 1.72 -9.05 1.36
C ARG A 28 1.30 -7.99 0.33
N PRO A 29 0.09 -8.12 -0.22
CA PRO A 29 -0.49 -7.11 -1.10
C PRO A 29 -0.55 -5.80 -0.32
N GLN A 30 -0.04 -4.73 -0.93
CA GLN A 30 -0.03 -3.41 -0.32
C GLN A 30 -0.12 -2.34 -1.39
N ILE A 31 -0.67 -1.19 -1.00
CA ILE A 31 -0.66 0.02 -1.81
C ILE A 31 0.38 0.96 -1.22
N VAL A 32 1.32 1.44 -2.02
CA VAL A 32 2.26 2.47 -1.59
C VAL A 32 1.79 3.79 -2.16
N LEU A 33 1.44 4.71 -1.27
CA LEU A 33 1.03 6.06 -1.60
C LEU A 33 2.26 6.97 -1.61
N HIS A 34 2.57 7.55 -2.75
CA HIS A 34 3.63 8.53 -2.94
C HIS A 34 3.01 9.89 -3.17
N TYR A 35 3.49 10.92 -2.46
CA TYR A 35 3.10 12.29 -2.74
C TYR A 35 4.24 13.00 -3.47
N GLU A 36 4.12 13.14 -4.79
CA GLU A 36 5.14 13.70 -5.69
C GLU A 36 5.19 15.24 -5.69
N GLY A 37 4.61 15.91 -4.69
CA GLY A 37 4.72 17.36 -4.58
C GLY A 37 6.14 17.79 -4.17
N VAL A 38 6.59 18.95 -4.67
CA VAL A 38 7.79 19.64 -4.18
C VAL A 38 7.32 20.89 -3.44
N GLY A 39 7.48 20.94 -2.12
CA GLY A 39 7.19 22.13 -1.31
C GLY A 39 5.70 22.49 -1.11
N GLY A 40 4.76 21.56 -1.32
CA GLY A 40 3.32 21.78 -1.16
C GLY A 40 2.76 21.58 0.27
N PRO A 41 1.46 21.83 0.50
CA PRO A 41 0.79 21.53 1.76
C PRO A 41 0.68 20.02 1.98
N ALA A 42 0.61 19.60 3.25
CA ALA A 42 0.23 18.24 3.59
C ALA A 42 -1.18 17.91 3.06
N VAL A 43 -1.39 16.66 2.68
CA VAL A 43 -2.66 16.15 2.19
C VAL A 43 -3.21 15.17 3.23
N SER A 44 -4.41 15.42 3.71
CA SER A 44 -5.12 14.47 4.55
C SER A 44 -5.67 13.34 3.68
N TYR A 45 -5.57 12.10 4.14
CA TYR A 45 -6.13 10.94 3.45
C TYR A 45 -7.03 10.14 4.39
N SER A 46 -8.07 9.52 3.82
CA SER A 46 -8.87 8.46 4.42
C SER A 46 -8.80 7.24 3.51
N PHE A 47 -8.37 6.11 4.07
CA PHE A 47 -8.24 4.83 3.40
C PHE A 47 -9.32 3.87 3.90
N LYS A 48 -10.12 3.38 2.96
CA LYS A 48 -11.25 2.49 3.20
C LYS A 48 -11.02 1.13 2.54
N GLU A 49 -11.21 0.06 3.30
CA GLU A 49 -11.25 -1.31 2.82
C GLU A 49 -12.70 -1.79 2.83
N ASN A 50 -13.23 -2.23 1.69
CA ASN A 50 -14.62 -2.70 1.54
C ASN A 50 -15.69 -1.73 2.09
N GLY A 51 -15.42 -0.42 2.01
CA GLY A 51 -16.32 0.63 2.49
C GLY A 51 -16.14 1.03 3.96
N GLU A 52 -15.33 0.29 4.73
CA GLU A 52 -15.00 0.62 6.12
C GLU A 52 -13.67 1.40 6.18
N GLU A 53 -13.64 2.51 6.92
CA GLU A 53 -12.41 3.27 7.12
C GLU A 53 -11.44 2.49 8.00
N SER A 54 -10.29 2.12 7.42
CA SER A 54 -9.25 1.40 8.17
C SER A 54 -8.17 2.32 8.69
N LEU A 55 -7.81 3.38 7.95
CA LEU A 55 -6.69 4.26 8.26
C LEU A 55 -7.01 5.68 7.78
N ALA A 56 -6.65 6.69 8.58
CA ALA A 56 -6.70 8.08 8.18
C ALA A 56 -5.48 8.81 8.74
N GLY A 57 -5.06 9.88 8.07
CA GLY A 57 -3.90 10.67 8.49
C GLY A 57 -3.51 11.70 7.47
N GLU A 58 -2.26 12.15 7.53
CA GLU A 58 -1.69 13.13 6.60
C GLU A 58 -0.42 12.58 5.95
N ILE A 59 -0.16 13.02 4.72
CA ILE A 59 1.06 12.75 3.97
C ILE A 59 1.66 14.06 3.48
N LYS A 60 2.97 14.23 3.66
CA LYS A 60 3.70 15.43 3.20
C LYS A 60 4.32 15.23 1.83
N PRO A 61 4.58 16.32 1.08
CA PRO A 61 5.24 16.20 -0.21
C PRO A 61 6.62 15.53 -0.07
N GLY A 62 6.93 14.57 -0.93
CA GLY A 62 8.14 13.74 -0.89
C GLY A 62 8.04 12.53 0.03
N GLU A 63 6.94 12.33 0.75
CA GLU A 63 6.74 11.13 1.57
C GLU A 63 6.10 9.98 0.78
N ALA A 64 6.43 8.76 1.22
CA ALA A 64 5.80 7.53 0.78
C ALA A 64 5.23 6.78 1.99
N ARG A 65 3.99 6.29 1.88
CA ARG A 65 3.30 5.56 2.94
C ARG A 65 2.71 4.26 2.41
N ALA A 66 3.03 3.15 3.07
CA ALA A 66 2.52 1.83 2.72
C ALA A 66 1.21 1.51 3.46
N PHE A 67 0.26 0.92 2.73
CA PHE A 67 -1.05 0.48 3.19
C PHE A 67 -1.18 -1.03 2.94
N PRO A 68 -0.87 -1.88 3.94
CA PRO A 68 -1.03 -3.32 3.83
C PRO A 68 -2.50 -3.69 3.65
N LEU A 69 -2.82 -4.51 2.66
CA LEU A 69 -4.17 -4.95 2.37
C LEU A 69 -4.47 -6.27 3.09
N ARG A 70 -5.68 -6.39 3.63
CA ARG A 70 -6.09 -7.63 4.32
C ARG A 70 -6.46 -8.75 3.35
N LEU A 71 -6.76 -8.43 2.08
CA LEU A 71 -7.25 -9.32 1.01
C LEU A 71 -7.81 -10.66 1.54
N LEU A 72 -8.99 -10.60 2.16
CA LEU A 72 -9.76 -11.82 2.38
C LEU A 72 -10.20 -12.30 0.99
N ARG A 73 -10.07 -13.60 0.70
CA ARG A 73 -10.32 -14.25 -0.62
C ARG A 73 -11.72 -13.98 -1.19
N SER A 74 -11.97 -12.75 -1.61
CA SER A 74 -13.24 -12.25 -2.13
C SER A 74 -12.95 -11.55 -3.45
N GLY A 75 -13.62 -11.98 -4.52
CA GLY A 75 -13.55 -11.33 -5.83
C GLY A 75 -14.12 -9.91 -5.84
N GLU A 76 -14.72 -9.46 -4.73
CA GLU A 76 -15.33 -8.14 -4.60
C GLU A 76 -14.52 -7.17 -3.72
N TYR A 77 -13.31 -7.55 -3.30
CA TYR A 77 -12.50 -6.70 -2.46
C TYR A 77 -12.22 -5.34 -3.13
N ARG A 78 -12.53 -4.26 -2.44
CA ARG A 78 -12.40 -2.88 -2.93
C ARG A 78 -11.63 -2.04 -1.94
N VAL A 79 -10.85 -1.11 -2.48
CA VAL A 79 -10.22 -0.06 -1.71
C VAL A 79 -10.65 1.29 -2.24
N ALA A 80 -10.74 2.26 -1.34
CA ALA A 80 -10.93 3.64 -1.69
C ALA A 80 -10.01 4.54 -0.88
N PHE A 81 -9.46 5.56 -1.53
CA PHE A 81 -8.77 6.66 -0.92
C PHE A 81 -9.59 7.93 -1.14
N GLN A 82 -9.72 8.73 -0.09
CA GLN A 82 -10.24 10.08 -0.16
C GLN A 82 -9.12 11.01 0.29
N PHE A 83 -8.77 11.98 -0.54
CA PHE A 83 -7.73 12.95 -0.29
C PHE A 83 -8.37 14.31 -0.09
N HIS A 84 -7.89 15.06 0.89
CA HIS A 84 -8.39 16.38 1.24
C HIS A 84 -7.23 17.32 1.49
N GLN A 85 -7.34 18.55 0.99
CA GLN A 85 -6.42 19.65 1.29
C GLN A 85 -7.26 20.86 1.71
N GLY A 86 -7.38 21.05 3.02
CA GLY A 86 -8.31 22.02 3.59
C GLY A 86 -9.78 21.70 3.28
N ALA A 87 -10.64 22.72 3.33
CA ALA A 87 -12.08 22.57 3.08
C ALA A 87 -12.44 22.58 1.57
N GLU A 88 -11.51 22.94 0.69
CA GLU A 88 -11.84 23.35 -0.68
C GLU A 88 -11.46 22.31 -1.75
N ARG A 89 -10.51 21.42 -1.46
CA ARG A 89 -9.98 20.46 -2.44
C ARG A 89 -10.11 19.04 -1.95
N TYR A 90 -10.76 18.21 -2.75
CA TYR A 90 -10.85 16.78 -2.50
C TYR A 90 -10.71 15.98 -3.78
N SER A 91 -10.20 14.76 -3.63
CA SER A 91 -10.08 13.78 -4.70
C SER A 91 -10.38 12.41 -4.13
N THR A 92 -10.99 11.55 -4.95
CA THR A 92 -11.29 10.18 -4.53
C THR A 92 -10.77 9.20 -5.56
N PHE A 93 -10.06 8.18 -5.10
CA PHE A 93 -9.59 7.09 -5.92
C PHE A 93 -10.19 5.79 -5.40
N SER A 94 -10.65 4.92 -6.28
CA SER A 94 -11.09 3.58 -5.87
C SER A 94 -10.63 2.55 -6.89
N THR A 95 -10.27 1.38 -6.41
CA THR A 95 -9.84 0.29 -7.27
C THR A 95 -10.14 -1.07 -6.65
N ARG A 96 -10.03 -2.11 -7.46
CA ARG A 96 -9.97 -3.50 -7.03
C ARG A 96 -8.51 -3.94 -7.08
N PRO A 97 -7.80 -3.89 -5.95
CA PRO A 97 -6.39 -4.24 -5.94
C PRO A 97 -6.26 -5.74 -6.20
N GLY A 98 -5.28 -6.09 -7.04
CA GLY A 98 -4.85 -7.48 -7.19
C GLY A 98 -4.05 -7.97 -5.98
N TYR A 99 -3.48 -9.16 -6.09
CA TYR A 99 -2.62 -9.73 -5.06
C TYR A 99 -1.18 -9.17 -5.07
N SER A 100 -0.87 -8.23 -5.96
CA SER A 100 0.45 -7.61 -6.09
C SER A 100 0.54 -6.28 -5.35
N LYS A 101 1.77 -5.79 -5.19
CA LYS A 101 2.03 -4.41 -4.76
C LYS A 101 1.55 -3.45 -5.84
N MET A 102 1.02 -2.30 -5.44
CA MET A 102 0.58 -1.25 -6.34
C MET A 102 1.07 0.10 -5.83
N ASP A 103 1.65 0.90 -6.70
CA ASP A 103 2.03 2.27 -6.39
C ASP A 103 0.90 3.23 -6.81
N LEU A 104 0.63 4.21 -5.94
CA LEU A 104 -0.33 5.28 -6.15
C LEU A 104 0.39 6.61 -5.94
N PHE A 105 0.35 7.47 -6.94
CA PHE A 105 1.02 8.76 -6.94
C PHE A 105 -0.04 9.85 -6.87
N ILE A 106 0.01 10.64 -5.80
CA ILE A 106 -0.69 11.92 -5.69
C ILE A 106 0.31 12.97 -6.14
N GLY A 107 -0.12 13.99 -6.88
CA GLY A 107 0.70 15.20 -6.96
C GLY A 107 -0.04 16.46 -6.56
N PRO A 108 0.51 17.63 -6.92
CA PRO A 108 0.22 18.88 -6.24
C PRO A 108 -1.23 19.34 -6.30
N ASN A 109 -2.01 18.87 -7.29
CA ASN A 109 -3.41 19.21 -7.46
C ASN A 109 -4.37 18.10 -7.02
N LEU A 110 -3.90 17.15 -6.19
CA LEU A 110 -4.65 15.95 -5.75
C LEU A 110 -5.07 15.00 -6.88
N GLU A 111 -4.44 15.12 -8.04
CA GLU A 111 -4.62 14.19 -9.14
C GLU A 111 -3.85 12.90 -8.84
N VAL A 112 -4.54 11.77 -9.06
CA VAL A 112 -4.12 10.45 -8.61
C VAL A 112 -3.80 9.59 -9.82
N SER A 113 -2.63 8.95 -9.80
CA SER A 113 -2.13 8.11 -10.89
C SER A 113 -1.54 6.82 -10.34
N THR A 114 -1.57 5.74 -11.11
CA THR A 114 -0.83 4.50 -10.81
C THR A 114 0.56 4.47 -11.45
N GLN A 115 0.92 5.54 -12.17
CA GLN A 115 2.21 5.74 -12.80
C GLN A 115 2.90 6.96 -12.18
N PRO A 116 4.22 6.90 -11.95
CA PRO A 116 4.97 8.05 -11.49
C PRO A 116 4.91 9.17 -12.53
N ARG A 117 4.97 10.43 -12.09
CA ARG A 117 5.07 11.52 -13.04
C ARG A 117 6.46 11.56 -13.69
N PRO A 118 6.55 11.92 -14.98
CA PRO A 118 7.82 12.21 -15.60
C PRO A 118 8.58 13.30 -14.82
N GLU A 119 9.87 13.07 -14.54
CA GLU A 119 10.74 13.93 -13.71
C GLU A 119 10.92 15.39 -14.23
N GLY A 120 10.32 15.76 -15.36
CA GLY A 120 10.38 17.12 -15.92
C GLY A 120 9.12 17.98 -15.68
N LEU A 121 8.02 17.42 -15.16
CA LEU A 121 6.76 18.16 -14.97
C LEU A 121 6.64 18.82 -13.58
N LEU A 122 7.51 18.46 -12.64
CA LEU A 122 7.51 18.98 -11.27
C LEU A 122 8.29 20.30 -11.11
N GLN A 123 8.98 20.79 -12.16
CA GLN A 123 9.81 22.01 -12.12
C GLN A 123 9.10 23.28 -12.65
N GLY A 124 7.84 23.21 -13.04
CA GLY A 124 7.16 24.34 -13.68
C GLY A 124 5.81 24.66 -13.08
N GLN A 125 5.79 25.28 -11.90
CA GLN A 125 4.75 26.22 -11.46
C GLN A 125 5.22 27.03 -10.26
#